data_AF-A0A0D0DRP2-F1
#
_entry.id   AF-A0A0D0DRP2-F1
#
_cell.length_a   1.000
_cell.length_b   1.000
_cell.length_c   1.000
_cell.angle_alpha   90.00
_cell.angle_beta   90.00
_cell.angle_gamma   90.00
#
_symmetry.space_group_name_H-M   'P 1'
#
loop_
_entity.id
_entity.type
_entity.pdbx_description
1 polymer ?
#
loop_
_entity_poly.entity_id
_entity_poly.type
_entity_poly.pdbx_seq_one_letter_code
_entity_poly.pdbx_strand_id
1 'polypeptide(L)'
;MSEFVPLLYLGALTDRGLVQKEQPVLLGDKTSLVVVHVLGEENVVTVPSPVADMKAIKNSTEIQGFRQCHIHDGAALVCYFAWLEEQLKNGVILSESRGADKLEEFRS
;
A
#
# COMPACT_ATOMS: atom_id res chain seq x y z
N MET A 1 -21.52 9.11 -20.58
CA MET A 1 -21.01 8.90 -19.21
C MET A 1 -20.90 7.41 -19.05
N SER A 2 -19.68 6.86 -19.07
CA SER A 2 -19.48 5.41 -19.05
C SER A 2 -19.97 4.87 -17.71
N GLU A 3 -20.92 3.93 -17.76
CA GLU A 3 -21.35 3.17 -16.59
C GLU A 3 -20.11 2.55 -15.94
N PHE A 4 -19.89 2.89 -14.68
CA PHE A 4 -18.81 2.31 -13.88
C PHE A 4 -19.19 0.85 -13.63
N VAL A 5 -18.72 -0.04 -14.50
CA VAL A 5 -19.00 -1.49 -14.50
C VAL A 5 -18.92 -2.15 -13.10
N PRO A 6 -17.99 -1.76 -12.20
CA PRO A 6 -17.95 -2.30 -10.84
C PRO A 6 -19.19 -2.01 -9.98
N LEU A 7 -19.85 -0.88 -10.19
CA LEU A 7 -21.05 -0.48 -9.43
C LEU A 7 -22.28 -1.25 -9.89
N LEU A 8 -22.36 -1.57 -11.19
CA LEU A 8 -23.40 -2.43 -11.75
C LEU A 8 -23.32 -3.85 -11.15
N TYR A 9 -22.10 -4.35 -10.96
CA TYR A 9 -21.86 -5.65 -10.34
C TYR A 9 -22.28 -5.68 -8.86
N LEU A 10 -21.88 -4.67 -8.07
CA LEU A 10 -22.27 -4.58 -6.67
C LEU A 10 -23.79 -4.42 -6.49
N GLY A 11 -24.44 -3.62 -7.33
CA GLY A 11 -25.90 -3.53 -7.35
C GLY A 11 -26.56 -4.87 -7.67
N ALA A 12 -26.01 -5.61 -8.64
CA ALA A 12 -26.50 -6.94 -8.97
C ALA A 12 -26.33 -7.97 -7.84
N LEU A 13 -25.39 -7.79 -6.91
CA LEU A 13 -25.27 -8.65 -5.71
C LEU A 13 -26.41 -8.40 -4.73
N THR A 14 -26.79 -7.13 -4.56
CA THR A 14 -27.98 -6.74 -3.79
C THR A 14 -29.24 -7.29 -4.45
N ASP A 15 -29.39 -7.13 -5.77
CA ASP A 15 -30.55 -7.62 -6.54
C ASP A 15 -30.69 -9.15 -6.51
N ARG A 16 -29.56 -9.87 -6.41
CA ARG A 16 -29.53 -11.33 -6.27
C ARG A 16 -29.81 -11.82 -4.84
N GLY A 17 -30.04 -10.92 -3.89
CA GLY A 17 -30.33 -11.25 -2.49
C GLY A 17 -29.12 -11.85 -1.74
N LEU A 18 -27.90 -11.62 -2.22
CA LEU A 18 -26.67 -12.09 -1.58
C LEU A 18 -26.22 -11.18 -0.44
N VAL A 19 -26.81 -9.99 -0.34
CA VAL A 19 -26.55 -8.98 0.68
C VAL A 19 -27.85 -8.82 1.47
N GLN A 20 -27.80 -9.13 2.77
CA GLN A 20 -28.98 -9.16 3.65
C GLN A 20 -28.64 -8.52 4.99
N LYS A 21 -29.63 -7.92 5.63
CA LYS A 21 -29.48 -7.24 6.92
C LYS A 21 -29.04 -8.18 8.04
N GLU A 22 -29.46 -9.44 7.99
CA GLU A 22 -29.15 -10.48 8.98
C GLU A 22 -27.69 -10.96 8.87
N GLN A 23 -27.05 -10.74 7.72
CA GLN A 23 -25.64 -11.07 7.45
C GLN A 23 -24.95 -9.87 6.80
N PRO A 24 -24.67 -8.82 7.58
CA PRO A 24 -24.16 -7.58 7.03
C PRO A 24 -22.76 -7.75 6.44
N VAL A 25 -22.50 -7.03 5.35
CA VAL A 25 -21.19 -7.00 4.71
C VAL A 25 -20.24 -6.17 5.57
N LEU A 26 -19.09 -6.74 5.90
CA LEU A 26 -18.04 -6.06 6.67
C LEU A 26 -17.25 -5.12 5.76
N LEU A 27 -17.27 -3.83 6.07
CA LEU A 27 -16.54 -2.81 5.35
C LEU A 27 -15.45 -2.20 6.23
N GLY A 28 -14.29 -1.90 5.65
CA GLY A 28 -13.24 -1.15 6.33
C GLY A 28 -13.61 0.33 6.49
N ASP A 29 -12.94 1.01 7.42
CA ASP A 29 -13.10 2.44 7.71
C ASP A 29 -12.66 3.38 6.55
N LYS A 30 -11.89 2.85 5.59
CA LYS A 30 -11.46 3.55 4.37
C LYS A 30 -12.27 3.21 3.12
N THR A 31 -13.39 2.49 3.28
CA THR A 31 -14.24 2.12 2.14
C THR A 31 -14.85 3.37 1.50
N SER A 32 -14.90 3.41 0.16
CA SER A 32 -15.55 4.50 -0.57
C SER A 32 -17.05 4.56 -0.28
N LEU A 33 -17.59 5.77 -0.09
CA LEU A 33 -19.01 6.00 0.23
C LEU A 33 -19.96 5.40 -0.81
N VAL A 34 -19.57 5.37 -2.09
CA VAL A 34 -20.39 4.82 -3.17
C VAL A 34 -20.68 3.33 -2.94
N VAL A 35 -19.74 2.58 -2.38
CA VAL A 35 -19.91 1.16 -2.08
C VAL A 35 -20.95 0.95 -0.99
N VAL A 36 -20.94 1.79 0.05
CA VAL A 36 -21.96 1.78 1.11
C VAL A 36 -23.34 2.05 0.52
N HIS A 37 -23.44 3.05 -0.36
CA HIS A 37 -24.71 3.45 -0.95
C HIS A 37 -25.32 2.38 -1.88
N VAL A 38 -24.50 1.67 -2.65
CA VAL A 38 -24.97 0.60 -3.55
C VAL A 38 -25.38 -0.66 -2.79
N LEU A 39 -24.72 -0.95 -1.66
CA LEU A 39 -25.04 -2.11 -0.82
C LEU A 39 -26.22 -1.86 0.13
N GLY A 40 -26.57 -0.60 0.38
CA GLY A 40 -27.56 -0.19 1.38
C GLY A 40 -26.92 -0.04 2.76
N GLU A 41 -27.18 1.08 3.42
CA GLU A 41 -26.58 1.41 4.73
C GLU A 41 -26.96 0.41 5.82
N GLU A 42 -28.15 -0.18 5.72
CA GLU A 42 -28.67 -1.18 6.65
C GLU A 42 -28.04 -2.57 6.47
N ASN A 43 -27.37 -2.82 5.33
CA ASN A 43 -26.78 -4.13 5.01
C ASN A 43 -25.27 -4.18 5.22
N VAL A 44 -24.68 -3.11 5.75
CA VAL A 44 -23.23 -3.00 5.95
C VAL A 44 -22.89 -2.65 7.38
N VAL A 45 -21.77 -3.15 7.86
CA VAL A 45 -21.20 -2.76 9.15
C VAL A 45 -19.75 -2.39 8.95
N THR A 46 -19.38 -1.20 9.40
CA THR A 46 -17.99 -0.76 9.38
C THR A 46 -17.25 -1.36 10.57
N VAL A 47 -16.23 -2.16 10.29
CA VAL A 47 -15.35 -2.76 11.29
C VAL A 47 -13.89 -2.60 10.88
N PRO A 48 -12.94 -2.62 11.83
CA PRO A 48 -11.52 -2.77 11.49
C PRO A 48 -11.32 -4.01 10.62
N SER A 49 -10.50 -3.87 9.56
CA SER A 49 -10.24 -4.98 8.66
C SER A 49 -9.44 -6.08 9.39
N PRO A 50 -9.92 -7.32 9.48
CA PRO A 50 -9.15 -8.41 10.10
C PRO A 50 -7.83 -8.68 9.37
N VAL A 51 -7.78 -8.37 8.07
CA VAL A 51 -6.56 -8.46 7.26
C VAL A 51 -5.50 -7.46 7.73
N ALA A 52 -5.90 -6.32 8.28
CA ALA A 52 -4.95 -5.34 8.82
C ALA A 52 -4.20 -5.90 10.04
N ASP A 53 -4.92 -6.55 10.96
CA ASP A 53 -4.31 -7.16 12.14
C ASP A 53 -3.45 -8.37 11.74
N MET A 54 -3.95 -9.22 10.84
CA MET A 54 -3.21 -10.38 10.36
C MET A 54 -1.90 -9.99 9.66
N LYS A 55 -1.91 -8.94 8.83
CA LYS A 55 -0.69 -8.50 8.12
C LYS A 55 0.26 -7.70 9.02
N ALA A 56 -0.20 -7.23 10.19
CA ALA A 56 0.64 -6.49 11.12
C ALA A 56 1.64 -7.41 11.82
N ILE A 57 1.25 -8.66 12.12
CA ILE A 57 2.14 -9.66 12.70
C ILE A 57 2.82 -10.43 11.57
N LYS A 58 4.12 -10.18 11.41
CA LYS A 58 4.92 -10.82 10.35
C LYS A 58 5.24 -12.27 10.67
N ASN A 59 5.13 -13.14 9.68
CA ASN A 59 5.59 -14.51 9.78
C ASN A 59 7.13 -14.58 9.68
N SER A 60 7.71 -15.74 10.00
CA SER A 60 9.16 -15.94 10.01
C SER A 60 9.82 -15.65 8.65
N THR A 61 9.17 -16.03 7.56
CA THR A 61 9.65 -15.78 6.19
C THR A 61 9.64 -14.28 5.85
N GLU A 62 8.57 -13.56 6.18
CA GLU A 62 8.49 -12.11 6.01
C GLU A 62 9.57 -11.39 6.81
N ILE A 63 9.79 -11.77 8.07
CA ILE A 63 10.84 -11.19 8.93
C ILE A 63 12.22 -11.42 8.33
N GLN A 64 12.50 -12.63 7.82
CA GLN A 64 13.77 -12.92 7.17
C GLN A 64 13.94 -12.07 5.89
N GLY A 65 12.88 -11.92 5.10
CA GLY A 65 12.86 -11.04 3.93
C GLY A 65 13.18 -9.59 4.29
N PHE A 66 12.56 -9.05 5.35
CA PHE A 66 12.86 -7.71 5.84
C PHE A 66 14.33 -7.56 6.24
N ARG A 67 14.90 -8.54 6.95
CA ARG A 67 16.32 -8.49 7.33
C ARG A 67 17.23 -8.42 6.11
N GLN A 68 17.00 -9.25 5.10
CA GLN A 68 17.81 -9.26 3.88
C GLN A 68 17.67 -7.95 3.11
N CYS A 69 16.44 -7.43 2.97
CA CYS A 69 16.19 -6.13 2.36
C CYS A 69 16.92 -5.00 3.08
N HIS A 70 16.89 -4.96 4.41
CA HIS A 70 17.60 -3.94 5.19
C HIS A 70 19.12 -4.03 5.07
N ILE A 71 19.69 -5.22 4.96
CA ILE A 71 21.13 -5.39 4.71
C ILE A 71 21.49 -4.80 3.35
N HIS A 72 20.69 -5.10 2.32
CA HIS A 72 20.92 -4.60 0.97
C HIS A 72 20.76 -3.07 0.89
N ASP A 73 19.68 -2.51 1.45
CA ASP A 73 19.46 -1.05 1.51
C ASP A 73 20.54 -0.34 2.33
N GLY A 74 20.98 -0.94 3.43
CA GLY A 74 22.09 -0.43 4.23
C GLY A 74 23.40 -0.37 3.43
N ALA A 75 23.71 -1.41 2.65
CA ALA A 75 24.89 -1.41 1.77
C ALA A 75 24.79 -0.32 0.68
N ALA A 76 23.62 -0.18 0.05
CA ALA A 76 23.37 0.85 -0.95
C ALA A 76 23.57 2.27 -0.39
N LEU A 77 23.07 2.53 0.83
CA LEU A 77 23.25 3.80 1.52
C LEU A 77 24.73 4.09 1.85
N VAL A 78 25.48 3.09 2.31
CA VAL A 78 26.92 3.26 2.58
C VAL A 78 27.68 3.62 1.29
N CYS A 79 27.41 2.92 0.19
CA CYS A 79 27.98 3.24 -1.12
C CYS A 79 27.61 4.66 -1.57
N TYR A 80 26.34 5.03 -1.42
CA TYR A 80 25.88 6.38 -1.74
C TYR A 80 26.58 7.46 -0.93
N PHE A 81 26.73 7.28 0.39
CA PHE A 81 27.40 8.26 1.23
C PHE A 81 28.89 8.38 0.92
N ALA A 82 29.58 7.26 0.66
CA ALA A 82 30.98 7.28 0.24
C ALA A 82 31.15 8.06 -1.08
N TRP A 83 30.28 7.81 -2.06
CA TRP A 83 30.25 8.55 -3.32
C TRP A 83 29.93 10.03 -3.11
N LEU A 84 28.92 10.35 -2.31
CA LEU A 84 28.50 11.73 -2.05
C LEU A 84 29.63 12.54 -1.39
N GLU A 85 30.31 11.94 -0.41
CA GLU A 85 31.46 12.55 0.26
C GLU A 85 32.59 12.88 -0.74
N GLU A 86 32.90 11.96 -1.65
CA GLU A 86 33.91 12.17 -2.69
C GLU A 86 33.52 13.34 -3.63
N GLN A 87 32.27 13.37 -4.10
CA GLN A 87 31.79 14.42 -4.99
C GLN A 87 31.86 15.81 -4.33
N LEU A 88 31.47 15.90 -3.06
CA LEU A 88 31.51 17.14 -2.30
C LEU A 88 32.95 17.60 -2.04
N LYS A 89 33.87 16.68 -1.69
CA LYS A 89 35.30 16.99 -1.54
C LYS A 89 35.92 17.52 -2.83
N ASN A 90 35.49 17.00 -3.97
CA ASN A 90 35.93 17.44 -5.29
C ASN A 90 35.26 18.75 -5.76
N GLY A 91 34.43 19.39 -4.93
CA GLY A 91 33.77 20.66 -5.23
C GLY A 91 32.65 20.55 -6.27
N VAL A 92 32.12 19.34 -6.52
CA VAL A 92 31.04 19.14 -7.49
C VAL A 92 29.74 19.71 -6.91
N ILE A 93 29.10 20.62 -7.64
CA ILE A 93 27.78 21.14 -7.29
C ILE A 93 26.73 20.09 -7.68
N LEU A 94 26.08 19.51 -6.67
CA LEU A 94 25.01 18.53 -6.82
C LEU A 94 23.66 19.13 -6.41
N SER A 95 22.61 18.79 -7.16
CA SER A 95 21.22 19.05 -6.76
C SER A 95 20.66 17.85 -6.01
N GLU A 96 19.62 18.08 -5.20
CA GLU A 96 18.91 17.03 -4.47
C GLU A 96 18.38 15.94 -5.41
N SER A 97 17.85 16.33 -6.58
CA SER A 97 17.39 15.38 -7.61
C SER A 97 18.49 14.44 -8.09
N ARG A 98 19.66 14.97 -8.44
CA ARG A 98 20.79 14.16 -8.92
C ARG A 98 21.33 13.24 -7.82
N GLY A 99 21.28 13.68 -6.57
CA GLY A 99 21.60 12.84 -5.42
C GLY A 99 20.60 11.69 -5.26
N ALA A 100 19.31 11.96 -5.43
CA ALA A 100 18.26 10.93 -5.36
C ALA A 100 18.40 9.90 -6.50
N ASP A 101 18.63 10.36 -7.73
CA ASP A 101 18.86 9.49 -8.89
C ASP A 101 20.05 8.54 -8.62
N LYS A 102 21.14 9.07 -8.06
CA LYS A 102 22.33 8.26 -7.76
C LYS A 102 22.07 7.24 -6.64
N LEU A 103 21.28 7.60 -5.62
CA LEU A 103 20.89 6.65 -4.58
C LEU A 103 20.01 5.53 -5.14
N GLU A 104 19.11 5.84 -6.08
CA GLU A 104 18.29 4.84 -6.79
C GLU A 104 19.15 3.89 -7.62
N GLU A 105 20.19 4.39 -8.29
CA GLU A 105 21.17 3.55 -9.00
C GLU A 105 21.87 2.54 -8.07
N PHE A 106 22.18 2.91 -6.82
CA PHE A 106 22.81 1.98 -5.86
C PHE A 106 21.83 0.96 -5.27
N ARG A 107 20.52 1.20 -5.36
CA ARG A 107 19.45 0.30 -4.88
C ARG A 107 18.94 -0.67 -5.96
N SER A 108 19.32 -0.45 -7.21
CA SER A 108 18.92 -1.25 -8.39
C SER A 108 19.93 -2.37 -8.67
#